data_AF-A0A7M3MB44-F1
#
_entry.id   AF-A0A7M3MB44-F1
#
_cell.length_a   1.000
_cell.length_b   1.000
_cell.length_c   1.000
_cell.angle_alpha   90.00
_cell.angle_beta   90.00
_cell.angle_gamma   90.00
#
_symmetry.space_group_name_H-M   'P 1'
#
loop_
_entity.id
_entity.type
_entity.pdbx_description
1 polymer ?
#
loop_
_entity_poly.entity_id
_entity_poly.type
_entity_poly.pdbx_seq_one_letter_code
_entity_poly.pdbx_strand_id
1 'polypeptide(L)'
;MVIGLALPSAFAHAQPEAAASVWSEARWSPYVCGAGIGVVCWLAFLFSHSGIGASGAFAQTAGMIEAAIRGRDRVWNRKFYSETGPGVDWLWMLVAGVVVGSVASSAMSGSFAWVLIPEMWESAFGPSVLPRIATAFAGGMLLGFGARMAGGCTSGHGISGALQLVVSSWVAAACFFIGGVVTAHLIYP
;
A
#
# COMPACT_ATOMS: atom_id res chain seq x y z
N MET A 1 -27.97 -30.13 20.43
CA MET A 1 -27.35 -29.84 21.74
C MET A 1 -26.09 -30.68 21.86
N VAL A 2 -24.96 -30.15 21.39
CA VAL A 2 -23.62 -30.64 21.77
C VAL A 2 -22.86 -29.39 22.16
N ILE A 3 -22.62 -29.27 23.47
CA ILE A 3 -21.86 -28.22 24.10
C ILE A 3 -20.39 -28.63 23.96
N GLY A 4 -19.64 -27.91 23.14
CA GLY A 4 -18.17 -28.01 23.04
C GLY A 4 -17.59 -26.65 23.40
N LEU A 5 -16.85 -26.60 24.51
CA LEU A 5 -16.30 -25.38 25.09
C LEU A 5 -15.46 -24.57 24.10
N ALA A 6 -15.78 -23.29 23.98
CA ALA A 6 -14.98 -22.29 23.28
C ALA A 6 -13.65 -22.08 24.03
N LEU A 7 -12.55 -22.48 23.40
CA LEU A 7 -11.22 -21.97 23.71
C LEU A 7 -10.97 -20.71 22.83
N PRO A 8 -10.35 -19.64 23.35
CA PRO A 8 -10.04 -18.46 22.57
C PRO A 8 -9.07 -18.82 21.44
N SER A 9 -9.43 -18.46 20.20
CA SER A 9 -8.64 -18.65 18.97
C SER A 9 -7.31 -17.87 18.92
N ALA A 10 -6.88 -17.29 20.03
CA ALA A 10 -5.74 -16.37 20.08
C ALA A 10 -4.35 -17.04 20.11
N PHE A 11 -4.25 -18.37 20.31
CA PHE A 11 -2.94 -19.06 20.41
C PHE A 11 -2.92 -20.49 19.80
N ALA A 12 -3.76 -20.79 18.82
CA ALA A 12 -3.91 -22.14 18.27
C ALA A 12 -3.21 -22.40 16.92
N HIS A 13 -2.06 -21.78 16.64
CA HIS A 13 -1.23 -22.15 15.49
C HIS A 13 0.23 -22.41 15.87
N ALA A 14 0.46 -23.62 16.37
CA ALA A 14 1.73 -24.32 16.24
C ALA A 14 1.42 -25.79 15.95
N GLN A 15 1.07 -26.08 14.69
CA GLN A 15 1.19 -27.43 14.14
C GLN A 15 2.52 -27.47 13.37
N PRO A 16 3.39 -28.48 13.60
CA PRO A 16 4.66 -28.58 12.91
C PRO A 16 4.39 -29.14 11.50
N GLU A 17 4.08 -28.26 10.55
CA GLU A 17 3.99 -28.67 9.15
C GLU A 17 5.39 -28.85 8.56
N ALA A 18 5.59 -29.99 7.91
CA ALA A 18 6.83 -30.43 7.28
C ALA A 18 7.50 -29.29 6.50
N ALA A 19 8.80 -29.04 6.79
CA ALA A 19 9.69 -28.06 6.16
C ALA A 19 9.09 -27.32 4.95
N ALA A 20 8.19 -26.38 5.21
CA ALA A 20 7.65 -25.53 4.16
C ALA A 20 8.84 -24.75 3.61
N SER A 21 9.00 -24.73 2.28
CA SER A 21 10.00 -23.86 1.69
C SER A 21 9.72 -22.42 2.14
N VAL A 22 10.74 -21.62 2.42
CA VAL A 22 10.57 -20.20 2.80
C VAL A 22 9.68 -19.46 1.77
N TRP A 23 9.69 -19.92 0.53
CA TRP A 23 8.91 -19.38 -0.60
C TRP A 23 7.41 -19.72 -0.57
N SER A 24 6.99 -20.74 0.17
CA SER A 24 5.59 -21.17 0.31
C SER A 24 4.93 -20.65 1.58
N GLU A 25 5.68 -19.98 2.47
CA GLU A 25 5.13 -19.41 3.69
C GLU A 25 4.24 -18.20 3.40
N ALA A 26 3.00 -18.23 3.86
CA ALA A 26 2.06 -17.12 3.70
C ALA A 26 2.45 -15.86 4.51
N ARG A 27 3.24 -16.02 5.58
CA ARG A 27 3.60 -14.91 6.49
C ARG A 27 5.06 -15.03 6.90
N TRP A 28 5.88 -14.12 6.42
CA TRP A 28 7.28 -14.02 6.83
C TRP A 28 7.43 -13.24 8.14
N SER A 29 8.54 -13.51 8.84
CA SER A 29 8.96 -12.71 9.99
C SER A 29 9.04 -11.22 9.64
N PRO A 30 8.47 -10.32 10.47
CA PRO A 30 8.56 -8.87 10.25
C PRO A 30 9.99 -8.36 10.12
N TYR A 31 10.95 -8.99 10.80
CA TYR A 31 12.37 -8.64 10.70
C TYR A 31 12.95 -8.97 9.33
N VAL A 32 12.57 -10.11 8.74
CA VAL A 32 13.01 -10.52 7.40
C VAL A 32 12.40 -9.60 6.34
N CYS A 33 11.09 -9.31 6.46
CA CYS A 33 10.43 -8.33 5.60
C CYS A 33 11.09 -6.95 5.70
N GLY A 34 11.40 -6.49 6.92
CA GLY A 34 12.07 -5.21 7.15
C GLY A 34 13.47 -5.17 6.54
N ALA A 35 14.26 -6.22 6.72
CA ALA A 35 15.58 -6.34 6.10
C ALA A 35 15.48 -6.34 4.56
N GLY A 36 14.51 -7.07 4.00
CA GLY A 36 14.24 -7.10 2.56
C GLY A 36 13.87 -5.74 2.00
N ILE A 37 12.95 -5.01 2.67
CA ILE A 37 12.60 -3.64 2.30
C ILE A 37 13.82 -2.73 2.36
N GLY A 38 14.67 -2.86 3.39
CA GLY A 38 15.93 -2.11 3.51
C GLY A 38 16.88 -2.34 2.34
N VAL A 39 17.05 -3.61 1.91
CA VAL A 39 17.84 -3.95 0.72
C VAL A 39 17.23 -3.31 -0.53
N VAL A 40 15.90 -3.39 -0.72
CA VAL A 40 15.23 -2.73 -1.85
C VAL A 40 15.43 -1.22 -1.81
N CYS A 41 15.42 -0.58 -0.64
CA CYS A 41 15.74 0.84 -0.50
C CYS A 41 17.16 1.15 -0.97
N TRP A 42 18.16 0.37 -0.55
CA TRP A 42 19.54 0.57 -1.00
C TRP A 42 19.66 0.43 -2.51
N LEU A 43 19.04 -0.59 -3.10
CA LEU A 43 19.03 -0.78 -4.55
C LEU A 43 18.31 0.38 -5.27
N ALA A 44 17.19 0.85 -4.73
CA ALA A 44 16.46 1.99 -5.29
C ALA A 44 17.32 3.27 -5.31
N PHE A 45 18.04 3.55 -4.22
CA PHE A 45 18.98 4.67 -4.17
C PHE A 45 20.20 4.47 -5.09
N LEU A 46 20.70 3.24 -5.19
CA LEU A 46 21.86 2.93 -6.03
C LEU A 46 21.54 3.07 -7.53
N PHE A 47 20.38 2.58 -7.98
CA PHE A 47 20.03 2.56 -9.41
C PHE A 47 19.26 3.78 -9.88
N SER A 48 18.38 4.34 -9.05
CA SER A 48 17.48 5.42 -9.46
C SER A 48 17.79 6.76 -8.78
N HIS A 49 18.77 6.81 -7.87
CA HIS A 49 19.06 7.98 -7.03
C HIS A 49 17.81 8.56 -6.32
N SER A 50 16.78 7.72 -6.14
CA SER A 50 15.45 8.10 -5.68
C SER A 50 14.96 7.07 -4.67
N GLY A 51 14.18 7.53 -3.69
CA GLY A 51 13.56 6.64 -2.71
C GLY A 51 12.40 5.82 -3.26
N ILE A 52 11.91 4.89 -2.45
CA ILE A 52 10.66 4.16 -2.65
C ILE A 52 9.48 5.12 -2.44
N GLY A 53 8.53 5.13 -3.37
CA GLY A 53 7.28 5.87 -3.27
C GLY A 53 6.22 5.31 -4.22
N ALA A 54 4.95 5.43 -3.85
CA ALA A 54 3.82 4.94 -4.66
C ALA A 54 2.97 6.06 -5.28
N SER A 55 2.76 7.16 -4.55
CA SER A 55 1.90 8.28 -4.99
C SER A 55 2.35 8.93 -6.30
N GLY A 56 3.65 8.87 -6.61
CA GLY A 56 4.22 9.34 -7.88
C GLY A 56 3.64 8.61 -9.08
N ALA A 57 3.61 7.27 -9.04
CA ALA A 57 3.11 6.43 -10.13
C ALA A 57 1.64 6.72 -10.48
N PHE A 58 0.81 6.96 -9.46
CA PHE A 58 -0.60 7.31 -9.66
C PHE A 58 -0.77 8.67 -10.36
N ALA A 59 0.00 9.68 -9.96
CA ALA A 59 -0.04 11.00 -10.61
C ALA A 59 0.47 10.94 -12.05
N GLN A 60 1.54 10.17 -12.30
CA GLN A 60 2.04 9.93 -13.65
C GLN A 60 1.00 9.25 -14.54
N THR A 61 0.32 8.23 -14.01
CA THR A 61 -0.75 7.53 -14.71
C THR A 61 -1.90 8.49 -15.05
N ALA A 62 -2.32 9.32 -14.10
CA ALA A 62 -3.32 10.36 -14.35
C ALA A 62 -2.86 11.35 -15.44
N GLY A 63 -1.59 11.76 -15.40
CA GLY A 63 -1.01 12.64 -16.42
C GLY A 63 -0.94 11.99 -17.80
N MET A 64 -0.61 10.70 -17.89
CA MET A 64 -0.60 9.94 -19.15
C MET A 64 -2.01 9.83 -19.74
N ILE A 65 -3.01 9.56 -18.90
CA ILE A 65 -4.43 9.54 -19.31
C ILE A 65 -4.87 10.94 -19.77
N GLU A 66 -4.53 11.99 -19.03
CA GLU A 66 -4.87 13.36 -19.40
C GLU A 66 -4.19 13.76 -20.72
N ALA A 67 -2.94 13.35 -20.94
CA ALA A 67 -2.19 13.62 -22.16
C ALA A 67 -2.81 12.91 -23.36
N ALA A 68 -3.30 11.69 -23.17
CA ALA A 68 -4.01 10.94 -24.21
C ALA A 68 -5.34 11.60 -24.62
N ILE A 69 -6.04 12.24 -23.67
CA ILE A 69 -7.35 12.86 -23.92
C ILE A 69 -7.21 14.31 -24.42
N ARG A 70 -6.32 15.12 -23.82
CA ARG A 70 -6.24 16.57 -24.00
C ARG A 70 -5.04 17.04 -24.85
N GLY A 71 -4.16 16.14 -25.25
CA GLY A 71 -2.92 16.42 -25.97
C GLY A 71 -1.73 16.66 -25.03
N ARG A 72 -0.57 16.08 -25.39
CA ARG A 72 0.65 16.06 -24.57
C ARG A 72 1.12 17.46 -24.16
N ASP A 73 1.10 18.41 -25.09
CA ASP A 73 1.65 19.76 -24.88
C ASP A 73 0.85 20.57 -23.84
N ARG A 74 -0.45 20.31 -23.68
CA ARG A 74 -1.26 21.02 -22.67
C ARG A 74 -1.04 20.49 -21.25
N VAL A 75 -0.68 19.22 -21.11
CA VAL A 75 -0.48 18.58 -19.80
C VAL A 75 0.89 18.95 -19.25
N TRP A 76 1.92 18.94 -20.09
CA TRP A 76 3.28 19.25 -19.70
C TRP A 76 3.47 20.70 -19.22
N ASN A 77 2.62 21.61 -19.67
CA ASN A 77 2.63 23.02 -19.28
C ASN A 77 1.89 23.31 -17.95
N ARG A 78 1.28 22.33 -17.31
CA ARG A 78 0.57 22.53 -16.04
C ARG A 78 1.51 22.40 -14.85
N LYS A 79 1.40 23.35 -13.91
CA LYS A 79 2.14 23.35 -12.62
C LYS A 79 1.93 22.06 -11.81
N PHE A 80 0.79 21.40 -11.94
CA PHE A 80 0.54 20.13 -11.23
C PHE A 80 1.49 19.00 -11.65
N TYR A 81 1.93 18.99 -12.90
CA TYR A 81 2.80 17.93 -13.45
C TYR A 81 4.28 18.32 -13.49
N SER A 82 4.66 19.52 -13.02
CA SER A 82 6.06 19.95 -13.05
C SER A 82 6.95 19.15 -12.09
N GLU A 83 6.39 18.65 -10.99
CA GLU A 83 7.13 17.85 -10.00
C GLU A 83 6.98 16.33 -10.22
N THR A 84 5.94 15.90 -10.92
CA THR A 84 5.71 14.49 -11.25
C THR A 84 5.27 14.39 -12.70
N GLY A 85 6.25 14.54 -13.61
CA GLY A 85 6.03 14.58 -15.05
C GLY A 85 5.33 13.32 -15.57
N PRO A 86 4.40 13.40 -16.54
CA PRO A 86 3.67 12.24 -17.06
C PRO A 86 4.62 11.25 -17.75
N GLY A 87 4.87 10.08 -17.17
CA GLY A 87 5.77 9.12 -17.78
C GLY A 87 5.79 7.78 -17.08
N VAL A 88 6.69 6.92 -17.54
CA VAL A 88 7.05 5.68 -16.86
C VAL A 88 8.42 5.91 -16.26
N ASP A 89 8.45 6.39 -15.02
CA ASP A 89 9.67 6.51 -14.24
C ASP A 89 9.93 5.26 -13.38
N TRP A 90 11.01 5.32 -12.59
CA TRP A 90 11.35 4.27 -11.65
C TRP A 90 10.24 3.96 -10.65
N LEU A 91 9.52 4.96 -10.12
CA LEU A 91 8.41 4.75 -9.17
C LEU A 91 7.26 3.99 -9.84
N TRP A 92 6.98 4.28 -11.12
CA TRP A 92 5.97 3.56 -11.88
C TRP A 92 6.36 2.09 -12.07
N MET A 93 7.60 1.83 -12.47
CA MET A 93 8.13 0.47 -12.59
C MET A 93 8.12 -0.29 -11.26
N LEU A 94 8.45 0.40 -10.16
CA LEU A 94 8.39 -0.14 -8.81
C LEU A 94 6.97 -0.55 -8.42
N VAL A 95 5.97 0.32 -8.65
CA VAL A 95 4.57 0.01 -8.36
C VAL A 95 4.08 -1.16 -9.23
N ALA A 96 4.44 -1.20 -10.51
CA ALA A 96 4.14 -2.34 -11.36
C ALA A 96 4.78 -3.64 -10.83
N GLY A 97 6.04 -3.57 -10.39
CA GLY A 97 6.74 -4.68 -9.74
C GLY A 97 6.07 -5.15 -8.45
N VAL A 98 5.57 -4.23 -7.61
CA VAL A 98 4.80 -4.57 -6.40
C VAL A 98 3.50 -5.29 -6.74
N VAL A 99 2.80 -4.87 -7.81
CA VAL A 99 1.57 -5.55 -8.26
C VAL A 99 1.89 -6.97 -8.75
N VAL A 100 2.86 -7.11 -9.65
CA VAL A 100 3.25 -8.43 -10.19
C VAL A 100 3.80 -9.34 -9.08
N GLY A 101 4.65 -8.79 -8.21
CA GLY A 101 5.25 -9.52 -7.10
C GLY A 101 4.24 -9.96 -6.05
N SER A 102 3.25 -9.13 -5.72
CA SER A 102 2.19 -9.51 -4.77
C SER A 102 1.29 -10.60 -5.31
N VAL A 103 0.96 -10.58 -6.61
CA VAL A 103 0.20 -11.65 -7.28
C VAL A 103 1.01 -12.94 -7.33
N ALA A 104 2.28 -12.89 -7.74
CA ALA A 104 3.15 -14.06 -7.80
C ALA A 104 3.35 -14.68 -6.40
N SER A 105 3.63 -13.85 -5.39
CA SER A 105 3.79 -14.30 -4.00
C SER A 105 2.52 -14.96 -3.48
N SER A 106 1.37 -14.33 -3.70
CA SER A 106 0.05 -14.86 -3.29
C SER A 106 -0.32 -16.17 -3.96
N ALA A 107 0.07 -16.36 -5.23
CA ALA A 107 -0.11 -17.61 -5.95
C ALA A 107 0.81 -18.72 -5.44
N MET A 108 2.08 -18.40 -5.13
CA MET A 108 3.07 -19.36 -4.62
C MET A 108 2.77 -19.82 -3.19
N SER A 109 2.25 -18.93 -2.34
CA SER A 109 1.85 -19.25 -0.96
C SER A 109 0.46 -19.92 -0.87
N GLY A 110 -0.24 -20.07 -2.00
CA GLY A 110 -1.62 -20.60 -2.02
C GLY A 110 -2.65 -19.71 -1.32
N SER A 111 -2.31 -18.45 -1.02
CA SER A 111 -3.16 -17.51 -0.29
C SER A 111 -3.98 -16.57 -1.21
N PHE A 112 -4.01 -16.87 -2.50
CA PHE A 112 -4.74 -16.06 -3.47
C PHE A 112 -6.25 -16.25 -3.32
N ALA A 113 -6.95 -15.15 -3.00
CA ALA A 113 -8.39 -15.14 -2.83
C ALA A 113 -9.02 -13.89 -3.47
N TRP A 114 -10.10 -14.11 -4.22
CA TRP A 114 -10.94 -13.03 -4.74
C TRP A 114 -11.93 -12.59 -3.66
N VAL A 115 -11.61 -11.50 -2.97
CA VAL A 115 -12.44 -10.96 -1.88
C VAL A 115 -12.90 -9.56 -2.24
N LEU A 116 -14.20 -9.41 -2.55
CA LEU A 116 -14.80 -8.10 -2.82
C LEU A 116 -15.28 -7.42 -1.52
N ILE A 117 -15.77 -8.22 -0.57
CA ILE A 117 -16.26 -7.77 0.73
C ILE A 117 -15.39 -8.44 1.79
N PRO A 118 -14.51 -7.69 2.47
CA PRO A 118 -13.74 -8.23 3.59
C PRO A 118 -14.65 -8.57 4.77
N GLU A 119 -14.32 -9.62 5.52
CA GLU A 119 -15.10 -10.07 6.70
C GLU A 119 -15.34 -8.94 7.71
N MET A 120 -14.34 -8.10 7.96
CA MET A 120 -14.45 -6.93 8.85
C MET A 120 -15.48 -5.90 8.37
N TRP A 121 -15.58 -5.71 7.04
CA TRP A 121 -16.60 -4.83 6.46
C TRP A 121 -17.99 -5.46 6.59
N GLU A 122 -18.10 -6.75 6.27
CA GLU A 122 -19.36 -7.48 6.37
C GLU A 122 -19.91 -7.47 7.79
N SER A 123 -19.06 -7.66 8.81
CA SER A 123 -19.46 -7.61 10.21
C SER A 123 -19.96 -6.25 10.67
N ALA A 124 -19.47 -5.16 10.07
CA ALA A 124 -19.80 -3.79 10.48
C ALA A 124 -20.92 -3.15 9.66
N PHE A 125 -20.96 -3.39 8.35
CA PHE A 125 -21.83 -2.70 7.39
C PHE A 125 -22.68 -3.65 6.53
N GLY A 126 -22.54 -4.97 6.72
CA GLY A 126 -23.28 -6.00 5.99
C GLY A 126 -22.68 -6.36 4.63
N PRO A 127 -23.30 -7.31 3.90
CA PRO A 127 -22.76 -7.90 2.67
C PRO A 127 -23.03 -7.04 1.42
N SER A 128 -23.30 -5.75 1.57
CA SER A 128 -23.68 -4.89 0.46
C SER A 128 -22.45 -4.33 -0.27
N VAL A 129 -22.38 -4.57 -1.59
CA VAL A 129 -21.23 -4.19 -2.43
C VAL A 129 -21.14 -2.68 -2.66
N LEU A 130 -22.28 -2.02 -2.89
CA LEU A 130 -22.31 -0.61 -3.26
C LEU A 130 -21.68 0.33 -2.20
N PRO A 131 -22.04 0.25 -0.90
CA PRO A 131 -21.41 1.10 0.11
C PRO A 131 -19.93 0.75 0.31
N ARG A 132 -19.52 -0.51 0.12
CA ARG A 132 -18.11 -0.91 0.15
C ARG A 132 -17.30 -0.21 -0.92
N ILE A 133 -17.77 -0.23 -2.16
CA ILE A 133 -17.08 0.42 -3.29
C ILE A 133 -17.09 1.94 -3.12
N ALA A 134 -18.23 2.51 -2.75
CA ALA A 134 -18.36 3.96 -2.57
C ALA A 134 -17.41 4.50 -1.49
N THR A 135 -17.31 3.82 -0.34
CA THR A 135 -16.39 4.21 0.74
C THR A 135 -14.93 3.95 0.40
N ALA A 136 -14.61 2.84 -0.27
CA ALA A 136 -13.24 2.57 -0.75
C ALA A 136 -12.79 3.64 -1.75
N PHE A 137 -13.66 4.04 -2.67
CA PHE A 137 -13.39 5.08 -3.64
C PHE A 137 -13.21 6.45 -2.97
N ALA A 138 -14.12 6.84 -2.09
CA ALA A 138 -14.00 8.08 -1.31
C ALA A 138 -12.72 8.11 -0.47
N GLY A 139 -12.39 7.01 0.21
CA GLY A 139 -11.14 6.85 0.95
C GLY A 139 -9.91 6.98 0.06
N GLY A 140 -9.93 6.38 -1.14
CA GLY A 140 -8.87 6.52 -2.14
C GLY A 140 -8.67 7.97 -2.61
N MET A 141 -9.76 8.71 -2.82
CA MET A 141 -9.70 10.13 -3.17
C MET A 141 -9.06 10.96 -2.06
N LEU A 142 -9.48 10.75 -0.80
CA LEU A 142 -8.92 11.43 0.37
C LEU A 142 -7.44 11.08 0.56
N LEU A 143 -7.05 9.81 0.39
CA LEU A 143 -5.67 9.35 0.46
C LEU A 143 -4.81 10.03 -0.61
N GLY A 144 -5.28 10.07 -1.86
CA GLY A 144 -4.57 10.70 -2.97
C GLY A 144 -4.41 12.21 -2.77
N PHE A 145 -5.46 12.89 -2.33
CA PHE A 145 -5.44 14.31 -1.98
C PHE A 145 -4.47 14.60 -0.84
N GLY A 146 -4.57 13.84 0.26
CA GLY A 146 -3.68 13.96 1.42
C GLY A 146 -2.21 13.72 1.07
N ALA A 147 -1.91 12.70 0.27
CA ALA A 147 -0.55 12.41 -0.16
C ALA A 147 0.06 13.56 -1.00
N ARG A 148 -0.75 14.29 -1.76
CA ARG A 148 -0.27 15.47 -2.51
C ARG A 148 -0.06 16.67 -1.62
N MET A 149 -0.92 16.89 -0.63
CA MET A 149 -0.71 17.96 0.37
C MET A 149 0.53 17.71 1.22
N ALA A 150 0.80 16.45 1.58
CA ALA A 150 1.98 16.09 2.37
C ALA A 150 3.29 16.10 1.56
N GLY A 151 3.22 16.15 0.22
CA GLY A 151 4.39 15.99 -0.65
C GLY A 151 4.89 14.55 -0.76
N GLY A 152 4.09 13.56 -0.35
CA GLY A 152 4.48 12.16 -0.32
C GLY A 152 3.42 11.24 0.29
N CYS A 153 3.59 9.94 0.07
CA CYS A 153 2.77 8.89 0.68
C CYS A 153 3.50 8.24 1.87
N THR A 154 2.85 7.28 2.54
CA THR A 154 3.42 6.54 3.67
C THR A 154 4.73 5.84 3.33
N SER A 155 4.89 5.26 2.12
CA SER A 155 6.18 4.67 1.72
C SER A 155 7.26 5.73 1.46
N GLY A 156 6.88 6.88 0.91
CA GLY A 156 7.80 8.00 0.69
C GLY A 156 8.33 8.60 1.99
N HIS A 157 7.44 8.99 2.91
CA HIS A 157 7.84 9.56 4.20
C HIS A 157 8.29 8.50 5.21
N GLY A 158 7.53 7.42 5.35
CA GLY A 158 7.74 6.41 6.39
C GLY A 158 8.88 5.44 6.12
N ILE A 159 9.21 5.15 4.86
CA ILE A 159 10.36 4.31 4.53
C ILE A 159 11.53 5.20 4.09
N SER A 160 11.41 5.84 2.92
CA SER A 160 12.55 6.56 2.31
C SER A 160 12.97 7.80 3.10
N GLY A 161 12.00 8.60 3.57
CA GLY A 161 12.24 9.82 4.32
C GLY A 161 12.74 9.57 5.75
N ALA A 162 12.19 8.55 6.41
CA ALA A 162 12.64 8.13 7.75
C ALA A 162 14.08 7.60 7.73
N LEU A 163 14.46 6.80 6.71
CA LEU A 163 15.83 6.32 6.52
C LEU A 163 16.83 7.47 6.31
N GLN A 164 16.40 8.56 5.68
CA GLN A 164 17.21 9.77 5.49
C GLN A 164 17.20 10.71 6.70
N LEU A 165 16.49 10.35 7.78
CA LEU A 165 16.33 11.17 8.98
C LEU A 165 15.72 12.56 8.70
N VAL A 166 14.88 12.67 7.66
CA VAL A 166 14.24 13.92 7.30
C VAL A 166 13.15 14.25 8.33
N VAL A 167 13.30 15.36 9.05
CA VAL A 167 12.38 15.76 10.13
C VAL A 167 10.93 15.86 9.65
N SER A 168 10.70 16.45 8.47
CA SER A 168 9.35 16.56 7.91
C SER A 168 8.71 15.19 7.66
N SER A 169 9.50 14.16 7.35
CA SER A 169 9.01 12.81 7.14
C SER A 169 8.62 12.11 8.44
N TRP A 170 9.37 12.35 9.52
CA TRP A 170 8.99 11.86 10.85
C TRP A 170 7.69 12.48 11.35
N VAL A 171 7.52 13.79 11.14
CA VAL A 171 6.25 14.49 11.47
C VAL A 171 5.10 13.94 10.61
N ALA A 172 5.31 13.80 9.30
CA ALA A 172 4.29 13.25 8.40
C ALA A 172 3.91 11.81 8.79
N ALA A 173 4.88 10.95 9.11
CA ALA A 173 4.64 9.58 9.55
C ALA A 173 3.82 9.51 10.84
N ALA A 174 4.12 10.36 11.83
CA ALA A 174 3.33 10.45 13.06
C ALA A 174 1.88 10.88 12.78
N CYS A 175 1.68 11.91 11.95
CA CYS A 175 0.36 12.37 11.54
C CYS A 175 -0.43 11.29 10.78
N PHE A 176 0.21 10.55 9.87
CA PHE A 176 -0.44 9.44 9.14
C PHE A 176 -0.87 8.33 10.10
N PHE A 177 -0.02 7.98 11.07
CA PHE A 177 -0.34 6.95 12.04
C PHE A 177 -1.52 7.36 12.94
N ILE A 178 -1.47 8.57 13.51
CA ILE A 178 -2.56 9.11 14.34
C ILE A 178 -3.86 9.21 13.54
N GLY A 179 -3.80 9.76 12.32
CA GLY A 179 -4.96 9.88 11.45
C GLY A 179 -5.57 8.52 11.09
N GLY A 180 -4.72 7.53 10.83
CA GLY A 180 -5.14 6.15 10.57
C GLY A 180 -5.83 5.51 11.77
N VAL A 181 -5.26 5.63 12.98
CA VAL A 181 -5.85 5.12 14.22
C VAL A 181 -7.19 5.77 14.51
N VAL A 182 -7.27 7.11 14.44
CA VAL A 182 -8.52 7.85 14.68
C VAL A 182 -9.58 7.45 13.66
N THR A 183 -9.23 7.38 12.36
CA THR A 183 -10.17 6.98 11.31
C THR A 183 -10.65 5.55 11.50
N ALA A 184 -9.77 4.62 11.89
CA ALA A 184 -10.13 3.24 12.18
C ALA A 184 -11.18 3.15 13.29
N HIS A 185 -10.98 3.88 14.41
CA HIS A 185 -11.94 3.91 15.51
C HIS A 185 -13.27 4.60 15.16
N LEU A 186 -13.25 5.60 14.27
CA LEU A 186 -14.47 6.26 13.83
C LEU A 186 -15.32 5.39 12.90
N ILE A 187 -14.67 4.56 12.05
CA ILE A 187 -15.36 3.69 11.10
C ILE A 187 -15.75 2.35 11.73
N TYR A 188 -14.88 1.78 12.55
CA TYR A 188 -15.06 0.51 13.26
C TYR A 188 -14.99 0.73 14.77
N PRO A 189 -16.09 1.23 15.39
CA PRO A 189 -16.15 1.46 16.83
C PRO A 189 -16.19 0.16 17.64
#